data_AF-A0A434UYP3-F1
#
_entry.id   AF-A0A434UYP3-F1
#
_cell.length_a   1.000
_cell.length_b   1.000
_cell.length_c   1.000
_cell.angle_alpha   90.00
_cell.angle_beta   90.00
_cell.angle_gamma   90.00
#
_symmetry.space_group_name_H-M   'P 1'
#
loop_
_entity.id
_entity.type
_entity.pdbx_description
1 polymer ?
#
loop_
_entity_poly.entity_id
_entity_poly.type
_entity_poly.pdbx_seq_one_letter_code
_entity_poly.pdbx_strand_id
1 'polypeptide(L)' 'RGTARDIRPLGLWFWGKVWTLVAWCEMRDDFRAFRIDRIASVVIAGRTFKPERGKQLADFYRAVERSEDYGMAPDRAART' A
#
# COMPACT_ATOMS: atom_id res chain seq x y z
N ARG A 1 15.54 -7.87 -6.01
CA ARG A 1 14.72 -9.02 -6.47
C ARG A 1 13.26 -8.60 -6.45
N GLY A 2 12.52 -8.82 -7.54
CA GLY A 2 11.07 -8.62 -7.54
C GLY A 2 10.35 -9.74 -6.77
N THR A 3 9.20 -9.43 -6.20
CA THR A 3 8.31 -10.42 -5.56
C THR A 3 6.91 -10.22 -6.11
N ALA A 4 6.22 -11.29 -6.48
CA ALA A 4 4.78 -11.25 -6.77
C ALA A 4 4.00 -11.23 -5.45
N ARG A 5 2.94 -10.41 -5.38
CA ARG A 5 2.12 -10.27 -4.19
C ARG A 5 0.67 -10.08 -4.56
N ASP A 6 -0.19 -10.83 -3.88
CA ASP A 6 -1.62 -10.54 -3.85
C ASP A 6 -1.88 -9.45 -2.82
N ILE A 7 -2.54 -8.38 -3.28
CA ILE A 7 -2.86 -7.22 -2.47
C ILE A 7 -4.30 -6.79 -2.68
N ARG A 8 -4.92 -6.24 -1.62
CA ARG A 8 -6.19 -5.51 -1.72
C ARG A 8 -5.87 -4.03 -1.88
N PRO A 9 -6.08 -3.41 -3.05
CA PRO A 9 -5.83 -1.98 -3.21
C PRO A 9 -6.82 -1.19 -2.34
N LEU A 10 -6.32 -0.31 -1.48
CA LEU A 10 -7.14 0.45 -0.53
C LEU A 10 -7.16 1.95 -0.83
N GLY A 11 -6.02 2.51 -1.23
CA GLY A 11 -5.93 3.93 -1.54
C GLY A 11 -4.65 4.28 -2.29
N LEU A 12 -4.69 5.39 -3.01
CA LEU A 12 -3.58 5.85 -3.84
C LEU A 12 -3.26 7.31 -3.46
N TRP A 13 -2.00 7.57 -3.10
CA TRP A 13 -1.52 8.89 -2.73
C TRP A 13 -0.50 9.42 -3.71
N PHE A 14 -0.60 10.72 -3.96
CA PHE A 14 0.33 11.46 -4.79
C PHE A 14 1.12 12.45 -3.96
N TRP A 15 2.45 12.35 -4.03
CA TRP A 15 3.39 13.17 -3.26
C TRP A 15 4.14 14.18 -4.14
N GLY A 16 3.54 14.63 -5.24
CA GLY A 16 4.14 15.57 -6.19
C GLY A 16 5.10 14.94 -7.20
N LYS A 17 5.89 13.92 -6.82
CA LYS A 17 6.79 13.20 -7.75
C LYS A 17 6.46 11.72 -7.92
N VAL A 18 5.83 11.10 -6.92
CA VAL A 18 5.64 9.65 -6.87
C VAL A 18 4.24 9.28 -6.40
N TRP A 19 3.75 8.18 -6.94
CA TRP A 19 2.48 7.58 -6.58
C TRP A 19 2.71 6.39 -5.66
N THR A 20 2.00 6.35 -4.54
CA THR A 20 2.09 5.29 -3.55
C THR A 20 0.73 4.64 -3.37
N LEU A 21 0.65 3.33 -3.63
CA LEU A 21 -0.52 2.51 -3.39
C LEU A 21 -0.44 1.92 -1.99
N VAL A 22 -1.39 2.27 -1.12
CA VAL A 22 -1.59 1.56 0.14
C VAL A 22 -2.54 0.40 -0.11
N ALA A 23 -2.15 -0.76 0.40
CA ALA A 23 -2.89 -1.99 0.21
C ALA A 23 -2.72 -2.94 1.40
N TRP A 24 -3.71 -3.79 1.60
CA TRP A 24 -3.57 -4.96 2.47
C TRP A 24 -2.82 -6.06 1.72
N CYS A 25 -1.72 -6.56 2.27
CA CYS A 25 -0.94 -7.65 1.65
C CYS A 25 -1.37 -9.00 2.22
N GLU A 26 -2.07 -9.81 1.42
CA GLU A 26 -2.60 -11.12 1.86
C GLU A 26 -1.49 -12.09 2.29
N MET A 27 -0.30 -11.97 1.70
CA MET A 27 0.83 -12.83 2.03
C MET A 27 1.50 -12.49 3.37
N ARG A 28 1.23 -11.30 3.91
CA ARG A 28 1.86 -10.80 5.13
C ARG A 28 0.86 -10.49 6.23
N ASP A 29 -0.43 -10.55 5.93
CA ASP A 29 -1.52 -10.22 6.83
C ASP A 29 -1.30 -8.83 7.48
N ASP A 30 -0.89 -7.86 6.66
CA ASP A 30 -0.49 -6.52 7.12
C ASP A 30 -0.67 -5.45 6.04
N PHE A 31 -0.78 -4.20 6.46
CA PHE A 31 -0.86 -3.03 5.58
C PHE A 31 0.51 -2.63 5.05
N ARG A 32 0.60 -2.40 3.73
CA ARG A 32 1.83 -1.98 3.07
C ARG A 32 1.59 -0.91 2.03
N ALA A 33 2.58 -0.03 1.92
CA ALA A 33 2.68 0.98 0.89
C ALA A 33 3.61 0.51 -0.23
N PHE A 34 3.17 0.61 -1.48
CA PHE A 34 3.90 0.21 -2.67
C PHE A 34 4.09 1.41 -3.59
N ARG A 35 5.33 1.67 -3.98
CA ARG A 35 5.65 2.68 -5.00
C ARG A 35 5.24 2.17 -6.38
N ILE A 36 4.29 2.85 -7.02
CA ILE A 36 3.77 2.47 -8.33
C ILE A 36 4.88 2.44 -9.38
N ASP A 37 5.84 3.37 -9.29
CA ASP A 37 6.97 3.47 -10.22
C ASP A 37 7.92 2.25 -10.18
N ARG A 38 7.83 1.40 -9.15
CA ARG A 38 8.65 0.19 -9.00
C ARG A 38 7.90 -1.09 -9.35
N ILE A 39 6.62 -1.01 -9.71
CA ILE A 39 5.80 -2.19 -10.05
C ILE A 39 6.06 -2.56 -11.51
N ALA A 40 6.64 -3.75 -11.71
CA ALA A 40 6.96 -4.24 -13.05
C ALA A 40 5.73 -4.71 -13.84
N SER A 41 4.71 -5.24 -13.16
CA SER A 41 3.49 -5.76 -13.78
C SER A 41 2.33 -5.76 -12.79
N VAL A 42 1.12 -5.49 -13.28
CA VAL A 42 -0.14 -5.60 -12.52
C VAL A 42 -1.09 -6.52 -13.28
N VAL A 43 -1.69 -7.48 -12.58
CA VAL A 43 -2.70 -8.37 -13.15
C VAL A 43 -3.94 -8.30 -12.27
N ILE A 44 -5.10 -8.10 -12.89
CA ILE A 44 -6.38 -8.14 -12.19
C ILE A 44 -6.66 -9.60 -11.85
N ALA A 45 -6.65 -9.93 -10.56
CA ALA A 45 -6.81 -11.31 -10.09
C ALA A 45 -8.22 -11.89 -10.27
N GLY A 46 -9.18 -11.12 -10.82
CA GLY A 46 -10.57 -11.56 -11.03
C GLY A 46 -11.36 -11.82 -9.73
N ARG A 47 -10.80 -11.45 -8.57
CA ARG A 47 -11.42 -11.62 -7.25
C ARG A 47 -11.93 -10.29 -6.75
N THR A 48 -13.08 -10.31 -6.08
CA THR A 48 -13.64 -9.15 -5.40
C THR A 48 -13.43 -9.31 -3.89
N PHE A 49 -12.97 -8.26 -3.24
CA PHE A 49 -12.80 -8.27 -1.78
C PHE A 49 -14.08 -7.77 -1.11
N LYS A 50 -14.57 -8.54 -0.14
CA LYS A 50 -15.64 -8.06 0.75
C LYS A 50 -15.02 -7.11 1.79
N PRO A 51 -15.74 -6.05 2.21
CA PRO A 51 -15.32 -5.24 3.34
C PRO A 51 -15.13 -6.12 4.58
N GLU A 52 -13.91 -6.17 5.10
CA GLU A 52 -13.52 -7.01 6.24
C GLU A 52 -12.87 -6.12 7.29
N ARG A 53 -13.28 -6.27 8.55
CA ARG A 53 -12.72 -5.47 9.65
C ARG A 53 -11.23 -5.80 9.81
N GLY A 54 -10.40 -4.79 9.96
CA GLY A 54 -8.95 -4.91 10.05
C GLY A 54 -8.22 -4.88 8.71
N LYS A 55 -8.94 -4.80 7.58
CA LYS A 55 -8.34 -4.81 6.22
C LYS A 55 -8.81 -3.67 5.34
N GLN A 56 -9.55 -2.71 5.90
CA GLN A 56 -10.08 -1.56 5.17
C GLN A 56 -9.15 -0.35 5.29
N LEU A 57 -9.36 0.64 4.43
CA LEU A 57 -8.63 1.91 4.48
C LEU A 57 -8.79 2.62 5.84
N ALA A 58 -9.98 2.56 6.44
CA ALA A 58 -10.21 3.11 7.79
C ALA A 58 -9.36 2.39 8.86
N ASP A 59 -9.17 1.08 8.71
CA ASP A 59 -8.32 0.30 9.62
C ASP A 59 -6.84 0.61 9.42
N PHE A 60 -6.43 0.92 8.19
CA PHE A 60 -5.09 1.44 7.91
C PHE A 60 -4.84 2.74 8.68
N TYR A 61 -5.74 3.73 8.58
CA TYR A 61 -5.56 4.98 9.33
C TYR A 61 -5.48 4.77 10.84
N ARG A 62 -6.32 3.90 11.41
CA ARG A 62 -6.23 3.52 12.82
C ARG A 62 -4.90 2.85 13.18
N ALA A 63 -4.36 2.02 12.28
CA ALA A 63 -3.06 1.40 12.47
C ALA A 63 -1.92 2.43 12.42
N VAL A 64 -2.01 3.41 11.50
CA VAL A 64 -1.06 4.53 11.39
C VAL A 64 -1.14 5.45 12.61
N GLU A 65 -2.32 5.78 13.10
CA GLU A 65 -2.47 6.58 14.34
C GLU A 65 -1.84 5.87 15.54
N ARG A 66 -1.87 4.54 15.56
CA ARG A 66 -1.30 3.72 16.63
C ARG A 66 0.21 3.51 16.51
N SER A 67 0.76 3.55 15.30
CA SER A 67 2.20 3.43 15.07
C SER A 67 2.73 4.75 14.51
N GLU A 68 3.45 5.54 15.31
CA GLU A 68 3.98 6.87 14.96
C GLU A 68 4.91 6.90 13.72
N ASP A 69 5.07 5.81 12.99
CA ASP A 69 6.12 5.63 11.99
C ASP A 69 5.71 4.76 10.77
N TYR A 70 4.51 4.96 10.21
CA TYR A 70 4.32 4.56 8.81
C TYR A 70 4.99 5.62 7.93
N GLY A 71 6.18 5.31 7.43
CA GLY A 71 6.95 6.05 6.41
C GLY A 71 6.18 6.18 5.09
N MET A 72 5.04 6.86 5.15
CA MET A 72 4.07 7.05 4.09
C MET A 72 4.57 8.11 3.10
N ALA A 73 5.39 9.04 3.58
CA ALA A 73 6.19 9.87 2.72
C ALA A 73 7.22 8.96 2.01
N PRO A 74 7.35 9.05 0.67
CA PRO A 74 8.48 8.43 0.01
C PRO A 74 9.75 8.91 0.71
N ASP A 75 10.64 7.97 1.00
CA ASP A 75 11.98 8.21 1.53
C ASP A 75 12.54 9.53 0.98
N ARG A 76 13.16 10.34 1.85
CA ARG A 76 13.71 11.71 1.64
C ARG A 76 14.75 11.82 0.50
N ALA A 77 14.81 10.82 -0.39
CA ALA A 77 15.67 10.63 -1.54
C ALA A 77 15.25 11.37 -2.82
N ALA A 78 14.34 12.36 -2.77
CA ALA A 78 14.08 13.27 -3.90
C ALA A 78 14.68 14.66 -3.69
N ARG A 79 15.73 14.75 -2.85
CA ARG A 79 16.57 15.95 -2.66
C ARG A 79 17.63 16.00 -3.76
N THR A 80 17.19 16.41 -4.95
CA THR A 80 18.01 16.92 -6.06
C THR A 80 17.15 17.93 -6.79
#